data_AF-A0A4R0KZ98-F1
#
_entry.id   AF-A0A4R0KZ98-F1
#
_cell.length_a   1.000
_cell.length_b   1.000
_cell.length_c   1.000
_cell.angle_alpha   90.00
_cell.angle_beta   90.00
_cell.angle_gamma   90.00
#
_symmetry.space_group_name_H-M   'P 1'
#
loop_
_entity.id
_entity.type
_entity.pdbx_description
1 polymer ?
#
loop_
_entity_poly.entity_id
_entity_poly.type
_entity_poly.pdbx_seq_one_letter_code
_entity_poly.pdbx_strand_id
1 'polypeptide(L)'
;MYDLANFIDGLGGVGAARDAIDWFRARVLAAGFPGLHLDAVLWSSAVIPTSAESPLVVDWVRALGFDSGTSYVWVHHHDVGGSSFPEASVAELRESAFAEYERYASSSSGGSRGFR
;
A
#
# COMPACT_ATOMS: atom_id res chain seq x y z
N MET A 1 -1.45 -2.79 8.03
CA MET A 1 -1.13 -4.23 8.11
C MET A 1 0.14 -4.47 7.35
N TYR A 2 1.12 -5.12 7.97
CA TYR A 2 2.50 -5.13 7.46
C TYR A 2 2.86 -6.34 6.60
N ASP A 3 2.32 -7.51 6.90
CA ASP A 3 2.62 -8.75 6.19
C ASP A 3 1.34 -9.41 5.70
N LEU A 4 0.96 -9.10 4.46
CA LEU A 4 -0.30 -9.55 3.87
C LEU A 4 -0.28 -11.07 3.60
N ALA A 5 0.86 -11.62 3.20
CA ALA A 5 0.98 -13.04 2.89
C ALA A 5 0.80 -13.88 4.17
N ASN A 6 1.52 -13.54 5.24
CA ASN A 6 1.36 -14.26 6.51
C ASN A 6 -0.04 -14.08 7.12
N PHE A 7 -0.68 -12.92 6.93
CA PHE A 7 -2.07 -12.73 7.35
C PHE A 7 -3.04 -13.65 6.58
N ILE A 8 -2.90 -13.71 5.25
CA ILE A 8 -3.72 -14.56 4.38
C ILE A 8 -3.51 -16.03 4.75
N ASP A 9 -2.27 -16.48 4.81
CA ASP A 9 -1.93 -17.88 5.09
C ASP A 9 -2.33 -18.27 6.52
N GLY A 10 -2.08 -17.40 7.50
CA GLY A 10 -2.43 -17.64 8.89
C GLY A 10 -3.93 -17.76 9.15
N LEU A 11 -4.76 -17.16 8.30
CA LEU A 11 -6.22 -17.27 8.38
C LEU A 11 -6.81 -18.35 7.46
N GLY A 12 -5.99 -19.01 6.64
CA GLY A 12 -6.44 -20.10 5.76
C GLY A 12 -6.85 -19.66 4.36
N GLY A 13 -6.32 -18.55 3.87
CA GLY A 13 -6.51 -18.05 2.51
C GLY A 13 -7.32 -16.76 2.42
N VAL A 14 -7.42 -16.22 1.20
CA VAL A 14 -7.97 -14.88 0.93
C VAL A 14 -9.41 -14.73 1.42
N GLY A 15 -10.25 -15.76 1.24
CA GLY A 15 -11.65 -15.74 1.69
C GLY A 15 -11.78 -15.63 3.21
N ALA A 16 -11.08 -16.50 3.94
CA ALA A 16 -11.09 -16.47 5.41
C ALA A 16 -10.47 -15.18 5.98
N ALA A 17 -9.44 -14.67 5.32
CA ALA A 17 -8.85 -13.37 5.64
C ALA A 17 -9.84 -12.20 5.43
N ARG A 18 -10.62 -12.23 4.35
CA ARG A 18 -11.68 -11.26 4.10
C ARG A 18 -12.78 -11.34 5.15
N ASP A 19 -13.26 -12.54 5.47
CA ASP A 19 -14.29 -12.75 6.48
C ASP A 19 -13.85 -12.24 7.86
N ALA A 20 -12.57 -12.43 8.22
CA ALA A 20 -12.01 -11.90 9.45
C ALA A 20 -11.99 -10.36 9.48
N ILE A 21 -11.66 -9.70 8.36
CA ILE A 21 -11.72 -8.24 8.24
C ILE A 21 -13.16 -7.75 8.38
N ASP A 22 -14.12 -8.38 7.70
CA ASP A 22 -15.53 -7.99 7.77
C ASP A 22 -16.10 -8.21 9.18
N TRP A 23 -15.73 -9.31 9.84
CA TRP A 23 -16.05 -9.53 11.25
C TRP A 23 -15.48 -8.42 12.14
N PHE A 24 -14.22 -8.01 11.92
CA PHE A 24 -13.60 -6.95 12.71
C PHE A 24 -14.29 -5.60 12.49
N ARG A 25 -14.62 -5.26 11.25
CA ARG A 25 -15.43 -4.08 10.92
C ARG A 25 -16.77 -4.09 11.67
N ALA A 26 -17.47 -5.23 11.69
CA ALA A 26 -18.73 -5.37 12.42
C ALA A 26 -18.55 -5.20 13.94
N ARG A 27 -17.45 -5.70 14.51
CA ARG A 27 -17.12 -5.50 15.93
C ARG A 27 -16.83 -4.05 16.27
N VAL A 28 -16.11 -3.34 15.40
CA VAL A 28 -15.80 -1.91 15.58
C VAL A 28 -17.07 -1.07 15.57
N LEU A 29 -18.00 -1.34 14.65
CA LEU A 29 -19.32 -0.68 14.63
C LEU A 29 -20.14 -1.01 15.88
N ALA A 30 -20.18 -2.29 16.30
CA ALA A 30 -20.90 -2.71 17.50
C ALA A 30 -20.35 -2.08 18.79
N ALA A 31 -19.06 -1.74 18.81
CA ALA A 31 -18.41 -1.02 19.90
C ALA A 31 -18.68 0.51 19.88
N GLY A 32 -19.44 1.02 18.90
CA GLY A 32 -19.84 2.43 18.82
C GLY A 32 -18.87 3.34 18.06
N PHE A 33 -17.85 2.77 17.40
CA PHE A 33 -16.95 3.55 16.54
C PHE A 33 -17.59 3.78 15.15
N PRO A 34 -17.19 4.86 14.44
CA PRO A 34 -17.76 5.19 13.13
C PRO A 34 -17.37 4.20 12.02
N GLY A 35 -16.31 3.40 12.24
CA GLY A 35 -15.81 2.45 11.27
C GLY A 35 -14.37 2.07 11.56
N LEU A 36 -13.82 1.22 10.69
CA LEU A 36 -12.43 0.78 10.72
C LEU A 36 -11.75 1.25 9.43
N HIS A 37 -10.60 1.89 9.56
CA HIS A 37 -9.70 2.17 8.43
C HIS A 37 -8.52 1.22 8.50
N LEU A 38 -8.38 0.37 7.48
CA LEU A 38 -7.24 -0.53 7.32
C LEU A 38 -6.33 -0.03 6.21
N ASP A 39 -5.09 0.27 6.59
CA ASP A 39 -4.00 0.61 5.68
C ASP A 39 -3.10 -0.61 5.44
N ALA A 40 -2.77 -0.92 4.18
CA ALA A 40 -1.85 -1.99 3.82
C ALA A 40 -0.43 -1.44 3.63
N VAL A 41 0.57 -2.01 4.32
CA VAL A 41 1.96 -1.61 4.13
C VAL A 41 2.60 -2.55 3.12
N LEU A 42 3.11 -1.96 2.04
CA LEU A 42 3.68 -2.64 0.89
C LEU A 42 5.21 -2.55 0.92
N TRP A 43 5.87 -3.63 0.49
CA TRP A 43 7.33 -3.70 0.40
C TRP A 43 7.83 -3.30 -1.00
N SER A 44 8.99 -2.64 -0.98
CA SER A 44 9.80 -1.94 -2.01
C SER A 44 9.66 -2.20 -3.51
N SER A 45 9.11 -3.33 -3.98
CA SER A 45 8.86 -3.53 -5.42
C SER A 45 7.39 -3.26 -5.79
N ALA A 46 6.42 -3.75 -5.02
CA ALA A 46 5.01 -3.76 -5.41
C ALA A 46 4.33 -2.37 -5.48
N VAL A 47 5.00 -1.30 -5.02
CA VAL A 47 4.43 0.06 -4.95
C VAL A 47 4.63 0.84 -6.25
N ILE A 48 5.64 0.48 -7.06
CA ILE A 48 5.93 1.18 -8.31
C ILE A 48 5.18 0.48 -9.46
N PRO A 49 4.36 1.19 -10.26
CA PRO A 49 3.61 0.59 -11.37
C PRO A 49 4.46 -0.12 -12.43
N THR A 50 5.78 0.10 -12.42
CA THR A 50 6.76 -0.45 -13.37
C THR A 50 7.60 -1.61 -12.81
N SER A 51 7.44 -1.98 -11.53
CA SER A 51 8.08 -3.19 -11.03
C SER A 51 7.36 -4.40 -11.64
N ALA A 52 8.13 -5.28 -12.27
CA ALA A 52 7.59 -6.48 -12.92
C ALA A 52 7.09 -7.55 -11.90
N GLU A 53 7.10 -7.23 -10.60
CA GLU A 53 6.69 -8.07 -9.49
C GLU A 53 5.84 -7.19 -8.55
N SER A 54 4.52 -7.28 -8.43
CA SER A 54 3.62 -8.39 -8.64
C SER A 54 2.18 -7.85 -8.63
N PRO A 55 1.38 -8.00 -9.70
CA PRO A 55 -0.04 -7.65 -9.73
C PRO A 55 -0.84 -8.21 -8.53
N LEU A 56 -0.37 -9.33 -7.97
CA LEU A 56 -0.99 -10.06 -6.86
C LEU A 56 -1.19 -9.21 -5.60
N VAL A 57 -0.28 -8.30 -5.26
CA VAL A 57 -0.37 -7.57 -3.98
C VAL A 57 -1.47 -6.52 -4.03
N VAL A 58 -1.57 -5.77 -5.13
CA VAL A 58 -2.68 -4.81 -5.34
C VAL A 58 -4.02 -5.55 -5.41
N ASP A 59 -4.05 -6.71 -6.06
CA ASP A 59 -5.24 -7.54 -6.13
C ASP A 59 -5.67 -8.05 -4.74
N TRP A 60 -4.71 -8.42 -3.88
CA TRP A 60 -5.00 -8.80 -2.48
C TRP A 60 -5.50 -7.63 -1.64
N VAL A 61 -4.89 -6.44 -1.75
CA VAL A 61 -5.37 -5.22 -1.07
C VAL A 61 -6.83 -4.96 -1.42
N ARG A 62 -7.20 -5.06 -2.71
CA ARG A 62 -8.58 -4.91 -3.16
C ARG A 62 -9.48 -6.04 -2.69
N ALA A 63 -9.07 -7.30 -2.85
CA ALA A 63 -9.86 -8.47 -2.48
C ALA A 63 -10.19 -8.48 -0.98
N LEU A 64 -9.22 -8.12 -0.15
CA LEU A 64 -9.38 -8.05 1.30
C LEU A 64 -10.13 -6.79 1.78
N GLY A 65 -10.31 -5.78 0.92
CA GLY A 65 -11.06 -4.57 1.24
C GLY A 65 -10.32 -3.61 2.17
N PHE A 66 -9.03 -3.38 1.90
CA PHE A 66 -8.25 -2.33 2.55
C PHE A 66 -8.71 -0.95 2.06
N ASP A 67 -8.65 0.04 2.94
CA ASP A 67 -9.09 1.41 2.68
C ASP A 67 -7.96 2.26 2.06
N SER A 68 -6.70 1.94 2.40
CA SER A 68 -5.52 2.58 1.83
C SER A 68 -4.33 1.63 1.74
N GLY A 69 -3.28 2.05 1.06
CA GLY A 69 -1.97 1.39 1.09
C GLY A 69 -0.84 2.41 1.16
N THR A 70 0.27 2.01 1.80
CA THR A 70 1.49 2.81 1.98
C THR A 70 2.74 1.95 1.75
N SER A 71 3.92 2.56 1.66
CA SER A 71 5.20 1.84 1.58
C SER A 71 5.89 1.79 2.94
N TYR A 72 6.51 0.65 3.27
CA TYR A 72 7.32 0.50 4.49
C TYR A 72 8.53 1.46 4.51
N VAL A 73 9.10 1.78 3.34
CA VAL A 73 10.20 2.74 3.24
C VAL A 73 9.98 3.67 2.06
N TRP A 74 9.66 4.93 2.35
CA TRP A 74 9.39 5.93 1.32
C TRP A 74 10.67 6.52 0.71
N VAL A 75 11.75 6.61 1.47
CA VAL A 75 12.99 7.27 1.04
C VAL A 75 13.77 6.48 -0.02
N HIS A 76 13.55 5.16 -0.13
CA HIS A 76 14.15 4.33 -1.19
C HIS A 76 13.55 4.58 -2.57
N HIS A 77 12.41 5.27 -2.66
CA HIS A 77 11.71 5.51 -3.91
C HIS A 77 12.02 6.88 -4.51
N HIS A 78 13.03 7.58 -3.97
CA HIS A 78 13.46 8.89 -4.44
C HIS A 78 14.99 8.94 -4.60
N ASP A 79 15.45 9.63 -5.64
CA ASP A 79 16.89 9.92 -5.83
C ASP A 79 17.31 11.07 -4.90
N VAL A 80 18.07 10.72 -3.85
CA VAL A 80 18.58 11.67 -2.86
C VAL A 80 19.97 12.24 -3.21
N GLY A 81 20.49 11.98 -4.42
CA GLY A 81 21.85 12.36 -4.82
C GLY A 81 22.15 13.87 -4.78
N GLY A 82 21.11 14.72 -4.77
CA GLY A 82 21.24 16.18 -4.63
C GLY A 82 21.11 16.70 -3.20
N SER A 83 20.81 15.85 -2.22
CA SER A 83 20.60 16.27 -0.82
C SER A 83 21.93 16.32 -0.05
N SER A 84 22.02 17.21 0.94
CA SER A 84 23.16 17.25 1.86
C SER A 84 23.24 15.95 2.67
N PHE A 85 24.40 15.31 2.72
CA PHE A 85 24.62 14.12 3.56
C PHE A 85 25.71 14.40 4.58
N PRO A 86 25.50 14.08 5.88
CA PRO A 86 24.34 13.42 6.49
C PRO A 86 23.22 14.38 6.95
N GLU A 87 23.31 15.67 6.60
CA GLU A 87 22.49 16.75 7.18
C GLU A 87 21.22 17.09 6.36
N ALA A 88 20.74 16.16 5.52
CA ALA A 88 19.54 16.39 4.70
C ALA A 88 18.34 16.72 5.59
N SER A 89 17.56 17.71 5.18
CA SER A 89 16.29 17.99 5.84
C SER A 89 15.32 16.84 5.60
N VAL A 90 14.85 16.23 6.68
CA VAL A 90 13.80 15.21 6.63
C VAL A 90 12.53 15.76 5.99
N ALA A 91 12.22 17.03 6.19
CA ALA A 91 11.04 17.66 5.61
C ALA A 91 11.15 17.76 4.08
N GLU A 92 12.31 18.18 3.56
CA GLU A 92 12.53 18.29 2.10
C GLU A 92 12.51 16.92 1.43
N LEU A 93 13.16 15.92 2.04
CA LEU A 93 13.12 14.54 1.56
C LEU A 93 11.69 13.98 1.53
N ARG A 94 10.92 14.24 2.58
CA ARG A 94 9.51 13.81 2.69
C ARG A 94 8.65 14.41 1.58
N GLU A 95 8.72 15.72 1.38
CA GLU A 95 7.94 16.41 0.33
C GLU A 95 8.32 15.89 -1.06
N SER A 96 9.61 15.71 -1.33
CA SER A 96 10.10 15.17 -2.59
C SER A 96 9.59 13.76 -2.88
N ALA A 97 9.59 12.88 -1.87
CA ALA A 97 9.07 11.53 -2.01
C ALA A 97 7.55 11.50 -2.27
N PHE A 98 6.77 12.37 -1.63
CA PHE A 98 5.33 12.48 -1.90
C PHE A 98 5.04 12.97 -3.32
N ALA A 99 5.79 13.97 -3.82
CA ALA A 99 5.68 14.43 -5.20
C ALA A 99 5.97 13.32 -6.22
N GLU A 100 6.90 12.41 -5.90
CA GLU A 100 7.19 11.24 -6.72
C GLU A 100 6.00 10.25 -6.77
N TYR A 101 5.37 9.97 -5.62
CA TYR A 101 4.17 9.12 -5.56
C TYR A 101 2.99 9.71 -6.34
N GLU A 102 2.75 11.02 -6.25
CA GLU A 102 1.70 11.70 -7.02
C GLU A 102 1.95 11.60 -8.53
N ARG A 103 3.22 11.70 -8.95
CA ARG A 103 3.61 11.49 -10.35
C ARG A 103 3.32 10.06 -10.81
N TYR A 104 3.63 9.05 -9.99
CA TYR A 104 3.29 7.66 -10.30
C TYR A 104 1.78 7.44 -10.39
N ALA A 105 1.02 7.95 -9.42
CA ALA A 105 -0.44 7.82 -9.39
C ALA A 105 -1.08 8.45 -10.65
N SER A 106 -0.67 9.66 -11.03
CA SER A 106 -1.16 10.32 -12.24
C SER A 106 -0.78 9.58 -13.53
N SER A 107 0.44 9.05 -13.63
CA SER A 107 0.90 8.29 -14.80
C SER A 107 0.19 6.94 -15.00
N SER A 108 -0.26 6.30 -13.91
CA SER A 108 -0.94 5.01 -13.94
C SER A 108 -2.41 5.06 -14.40
N SER A 109 -3.01 6.26 -14.42
CA SER A 109 -4.40 6.49 -14.81
C SER A 109 -4.67 6.47 -16.33
N GLY A 110 -3.63 6.33 -17.17
CA GLY A 110 -3.74 6.39 -18.64
C GLY A 110 -3.70 5.05 -19.40
N GLY A 111 -3.68 3.90 -18.71
CA GLY A 111 -3.32 2.61 -19.32
C GLY A 111 -4.44 1.59 -19.44
N SER A 112 -5.49 1.83 -20.23
CA SER A 112 -6.38 0.74 -20.67
C SER A 112 -5.65 -0.12 -21.71
N ARG A 113 -4.82 -1.07 -21.28
CA ARG A 113 -4.40 -2.18 -22.15
C ARG A 113 -5.36 -3.34 -21.95
N GLY A 114 -6.36 -3.38 -22.83
CA GLY A 114 -7.21 -4.55 -23.00
C GLY A 114 -6.36 -5.77 -23.34
N PHE A 115 -6.55 -6.85 -22.60
CA PHE A 115 -5.97 -8.14 -22.92
C PHE A 115 -7.05 -8.95 -23.66
N ARG A 116 -6.76 -9.28 -24.92
CA ARG A 116 -7.46 -10.29 -25.72
C ARG A 116 -6.85 -11.65 -25.40
#